data_AF-B7QFD2-F1
#
_entry.id   AF-B7QFD2-F1
#
_cell.length_a   1.000
_cell.length_b   1.000
_cell.length_c   1.000
_cell.angle_alpha   90.00
_cell.angle_beta   90.00
_cell.angle_gamma   90.00
#
_symmetry.space_group_name_H-M   'P 1'
#
loop_
_entity.id
_entity.type
_entity.pdbx_description
1 polymer ?
#
loop_
_entity_poly.entity_id
_entity_poly.type
_entity_poly.pdbx_seq_one_letter_code
_entity_poly.pdbx_strand_id
1 'polypeptide(L)'
;MDILDIDGLLGAETSFSIVALVRLQWRDKRLTLNAFTSGRLLTLPFFLEREIWKPRLGFMDASKVQSFGAAQTSKVTGVTRDGLLVFVQR
;
A
#
# COMPACT_ATOMS: atom_id res chain seq x y z
N MET A 1 7.71 -3.88 4.19
CA MET A 1 7.69 -4.40 2.82
C MET A 1 7.98 -5.87 2.95
N ASP A 2 7.16 -6.71 2.35
CA ASP A 2 7.31 -8.15 2.42
C ASP A 2 7.67 -8.65 1.01
N ILE A 3 8.86 -9.24 0.84
CA ILE A 3 9.27 -9.81 -0.44
C ILE A 3 8.60 -11.16 -0.59
N LEU A 4 7.85 -11.34 -1.68
CA LEU A 4 7.14 -12.57 -2.01
C LEU A 4 7.95 -13.47 -2.93
N ASP A 5 8.70 -12.87 -3.87
CA ASP A 5 9.48 -13.59 -4.86
C ASP A 5 10.63 -12.72 -5.38
N ILE A 6 11.74 -13.37 -5.75
CA ILE A 6 12.88 -12.75 -6.42
C ILE A 6 13.29 -13.67 -7.57
N ASP A 7 13.21 -13.16 -8.79
CA ASP A 7 13.58 -13.88 -10.01
C ASP A 7 14.72 -13.15 -10.75
N GLY A 8 15.55 -13.87 -11.51
CA GLY A 8 16.57 -13.27 -12.38
C GLY A 8 18.01 -13.25 -11.83
N LEU A 9 18.44 -14.25 -11.07
CA LEU A 9 19.86 -14.49 -10.76
C LEU A 9 20.49 -15.47 -11.77
N LEU A 10 20.41 -15.20 -13.07
CA LEU A 10 21.07 -16.02 -14.10
C LEU A 10 21.74 -15.16 -15.17
N GLY A 11 23.07 -15.05 -15.08
CA GLY A 11 24.01 -14.77 -16.18
C GLY A 11 23.79 -13.52 -17.06
N ALA A 12 24.83 -12.68 -17.18
CA ALA A 12 24.92 -11.50 -18.06
C ALA A 12 23.90 -10.35 -17.84
N GLU A 13 22.72 -10.61 -17.26
CA GLU A 13 21.79 -9.55 -16.86
C GLU A 13 22.19 -8.93 -15.51
N THR A 14 22.23 -7.60 -15.44
CA THR A 14 22.48 -6.84 -14.19
C THR A 14 21.18 -6.45 -13.49
N SER A 15 20.05 -7.08 -13.86
CA SER A 15 18.72 -6.80 -13.33
C SER A 15 18.10 -8.05 -12.73
N PHE A 16 17.29 -7.84 -11.69
CA PHE A 16 16.46 -8.87 -11.08
C PHE A 16 15.02 -8.36 -10.99
N SER A 17 14.07 -9.28 -10.90
CA SER A 17 12.66 -8.98 -10.66
C SER A 17 12.33 -9.25 -9.20
N ILE A 18 11.61 -8.31 -8.56
CA ILE A 18 11.07 -8.51 -7.21
C ILE A 18 9.54 -8.45 -7.30
N VAL A 19 8.89 -9.44 -6.70
CA VAL A 19 7.47 -9.35 -6.34
C VAL A 19 7.40 -9.07 -4.85
N ALA A 20 6.72 -8.00 -4.44
CA ALA A 20 6.63 -7.63 -3.04
C ALA A 20 5.25 -7.10 -2.66
N LEU A 21 4.93 -7.15 -1.37
CA LEU A 21 3.87 -6.38 -0.76
C LEU A 21 4.47 -5.11 -0.15
N VAL A 22 4.05 -3.97 -0.68
CA VAL A 22 4.39 -2.66 -0.15
C VAL A 22 3.30 -2.23 0.82
N ARG A 23 3.69 -2.01 2.08
CA ARG A 23 2.82 -1.46 3.12
C ARG A 23 3.24 -0.04 3.43
N LEU A 24 2.32 0.89 3.31
CA LEU A 24 2.49 2.27 3.74
C LEU A 24 1.58 2.58 4.91
N GLN A 25 2.13 3.35 5.84
CA GLN A 25 1.40 3.88 6.97
C GLN A 25 1.63 5.39 7.04
N TRP A 26 0.55 6.15 7.09
CA TRP A 26 0.62 7.59 7.29
C TRP A 26 -0.55 8.04 8.16
N ARG A 27 -0.39 9.18 8.82
CA ARG A 27 -1.46 9.82 9.57
C ARG A 27 -2.05 10.94 8.75
N ASP A 28 -3.38 10.98 8.63
CA ASP A 28 -4.13 12.11 8.10
C ASP A 28 -5.11 12.61 9.16
N LYS A 29 -4.82 13.78 9.75
CA LYS A 29 -5.63 14.37 10.83
C LYS A 29 -7.06 14.68 10.37
N ARG A 30 -7.31 14.87 9.07
CA ARG A 30 -8.65 15.13 8.52
C ARG A 30 -9.56 13.90 8.60
N LEU A 31 -8.98 12.71 8.73
CA LEU A 31 -9.68 11.44 8.83
C LEU A 31 -9.74 10.91 10.28
N THR A 32 -9.50 11.78 11.26
CA THR A 32 -9.65 11.45 12.68
C THR A 32 -11.13 11.25 13.01
N LEU A 33 -11.49 10.04 13.45
CA LEU A 33 -12.87 9.68 13.73
C LEU A 33 -13.13 9.75 15.25
N ASN A 34 -13.54 10.92 15.72
CA ASN A 34 -13.78 11.16 17.15
C ASN A 34 -14.98 10.36 17.73
N ALA A 35 -15.87 9.85 16.86
CA ALA A 35 -17.09 9.16 17.25
C ALA A 35 -16.92 7.65 17.54
N PHE A 36 -15.77 7.04 17.22
CA PHE A 36 -15.55 5.60 17.44
C PHE A 36 -14.81 5.36 18.76
N THR A 37 -15.46 4.63 19.66
CA THR A 37 -14.94 4.28 21.01
C THR A 37 -13.95 3.11 20.98
N SER A 38 -13.97 2.29 19.93
CA SER A 38 -12.99 1.22 19.75
C SER A 38 -11.81 1.74 18.92
N GLY A 39 -10.57 1.54 19.38
CA GLY A 39 -9.34 1.81 18.61
C GLY A 39 -9.15 0.85 17.43
N ARG A 40 -10.25 0.31 16.89
CA ARG A 40 -10.27 -0.72 15.85
C ARG A 40 -10.09 -0.08 14.49
N LEU A 41 -9.32 -0.73 13.63
CA LEU A 41 -9.16 -0.36 12.24
C LEU A 41 -10.52 -0.49 11.53
N LEU A 42 -11.04 0.60 10.99
CA LEU A 42 -12.24 0.57 10.15
C LEU A 42 -11.82 0.26 8.71
N THR A 43 -12.24 -0.91 8.22
CA THR A 43 -12.06 -1.26 6.80
C THR A 43 -12.83 -0.30 5.94
N LEU A 44 -12.14 0.40 5.04
CA LEU A 44 -12.79 1.30 4.10
C LEU A 44 -13.36 0.53 2.91
N PRO A 45 -14.58 0.86 2.46
CA PRO A 45 -15.08 0.34 1.19
C PRO A 45 -14.24 0.88 0.02
N PHE A 46 -14.10 0.07 -1.03
CA PHE A 46 -13.22 0.35 -2.17
C PHE A 46 -13.45 1.71 -2.87
N PHE A 47 -14.69 2.20 -2.89
CA PHE A 47 -14.98 3.49 -3.51
C PHE A 47 -14.41 4.68 -2.72
N LEU A 48 -14.39 4.61 -1.39
CA LEU A 48 -13.80 5.66 -0.55
C LEU A 48 -12.27 5.67 -0.60
N GLU A 49 -11.64 4.55 -0.93
CA GLU A 49 -10.19 4.49 -1.09
C GLU A 49 -9.70 5.48 -2.17
N ARG A 50 -10.48 5.72 -3.22
CA ARG A 50 -10.09 6.65 -4.30
C ARG A 50 -10.12 8.11 -3.87
N GLU A 51 -10.94 8.44 -2.89
CA GLU A 51 -11.14 9.81 -2.36
C GLU A 51 -10.09 10.20 -1.33
N ILE A 52 -9.29 9.25 -0.85
CA ILE A 52 -8.28 9.49 0.16
C ILE A 52 -6.94 9.78 -0.50
N TRP A 53 -6.32 10.87 -0.06
CA TRP A 53 -4.96 11.21 -0.44
C TRP A 53 -3.99 10.10 -0.01
N LYS A 54 -3.10 9.69 -0.92
CA LYS A 54 -2.06 8.69 -0.68
C LYS A 54 -0.68 9.31 -0.96
N PRO A 55 0.35 8.98 -0.17
CA PRO A 55 1.72 9.37 -0.50
C PRO A 55 2.14 8.72 -1.83
N ARG A 56 2.89 9.47 -2.64
CA ARG A 56 3.48 8.95 -3.87
C ARG A 56 4.72 8.13 -3.53
N LEU A 57 4.82 6.95 -4.12
CA LEU A 57 6.01 6.12 -4.06
C LEU A 57 6.68 6.06 -5.44
N GLY A 58 8.00 6.18 -5.45
CA GLY A 58 8.84 5.92 -6.61
C GLY A 58 9.89 4.87 -6.26
N PHE A 59 10.28 4.08 -7.25
CA PHE A 59 11.38 3.12 -7.14
C PHE A 59 12.51 3.65 -8.03
N MET A 60 13.58 4.15 -7.42
CA MET A 60 14.60 4.94 -8.14
C MET A 60 15.38 4.11 -9.17
N ASP A 61 15.62 2.83 -8.88
CA ASP A 61 16.44 1.94 -9.73
C ASP A 61 15.60 0.87 -10.46
N ALA A 62 14.27 1.04 -10.46
CA ALA A 62 13.40 0.12 -11.18
C ALA A 62 13.30 0.52 -12.65
N SER A 63 13.74 -0.36 -13.54
CA SER A 63 13.52 -0.20 -14.99
C SER A 63 12.04 -0.31 -15.36
N LYS A 64 11.26 -1.09 -14.60
CA LYS A 64 9.83 -1.28 -14.78
C LYS A 64 9.15 -1.55 -13.44
N VAL A 65 8.03 -0.87 -13.19
CA VAL A 65 7.19 -1.11 -12.02
C VAL A 65 5.80 -1.46 -12.51
N GLN A 66 5.29 -2.61 -12.10
CA GLN A 66 3.91 -3.02 -12.34
C GLN A 66 3.23 -3.26 -11.01
N SER A 67 1.99 -2.79 -10.92
CA SER A 67 1.14 -3.00 -9.76
C SER A 67 0.12 -4.06 -10.10
N PHE A 68 0.07 -5.11 -9.28
CA PHE A 68 -0.81 -6.24 -9.53
C PHE A 68 -2.08 -6.08 -8.69
N GLY A 69 -3.16 -5.71 -9.38
CA GLY A 69 -4.47 -5.65 -8.77
C GLY A 69 -5.62 -5.45 -9.72
N ALA A 70 -6.39 -6.51 -9.96
CA ALA A 70 -7.70 -6.41 -10.56
C ALA A 70 -8.64 -5.69 -9.59
N ALA A 71 -8.80 -4.36 -9.69
CA ALA A 71 -9.79 -3.54 -8.99
C ALA A 71 -9.97 -3.77 -7.44
N GLN A 72 -9.14 -4.59 -6.78
CA GLN A 72 -9.45 -5.14 -5.46
C GLN A 72 -8.23 -5.45 -4.58
N THR A 73 -6.98 -5.11 -4.95
CA THR A 73 -5.79 -5.44 -4.11
C THR A 73 -4.91 -4.26 -3.73
N SER A 74 -5.03 -3.10 -4.36
CA SER A 74 -4.68 -1.85 -3.68
C SER A 74 -5.77 -1.61 -2.66
N LYS A 75 -5.45 -1.83 -1.39
CA LYS A 75 -6.40 -1.66 -0.29
C LYS A 75 -5.84 -0.65 0.68
N VAL A 76 -6.53 0.48 0.86
CA VAL A 76 -6.48 1.17 2.14
C VAL A 76 -7.26 0.29 3.12
N THR A 77 -6.52 -0.59 3.78
CA THR A 77 -7.06 -1.64 4.66
C THR A 77 -7.77 -1.10 5.89
N GLY A 78 -7.52 0.17 6.25
CA GLY A 78 -8.45 0.92 7.07
C GLY A 78 -7.89 2.17 7.74
N VAL A 79 -8.73 2.77 8.57
CA VAL A 79 -8.47 4.00 9.33
C VAL A 79 -8.64 3.71 10.82
N THR A 80 -7.67 4.11 11.64
CA THR A 80 -7.81 4.08 13.10
C THR A 80 -8.43 5.39 13.62
N ARG A 81 -8.82 5.39 14.90
CA ARG A 81 -9.38 6.57 15.57
C ARG A 81 -8.50 7.82 15.44
N ASP A 82 -7.18 7.66 15.53
CA ASP A 82 -6.19 8.74 15.47
C ASP A 82 -5.77 9.12 14.04
N GLY A 83 -6.54 8.69 13.04
CA GLY A 83 -6.32 9.02 11.63
C GLY A 83 -5.13 8.29 11.01
N LEU A 84 -4.67 7.16 11.60
CA LEU A 84 -3.68 6.30 10.97
C LEU A 84 -4.34 5.52 9.83
N LEU A 85 -3.75 5.62 8.66
CA LEU A 85 -4.13 4.86 7.48
C LEU A 85 -3.09 3.79 7.19
N VAL A 86 -3.57 2.62 6.76
CA VAL A 86 -2.71 1.53 6.29
C VAL A 86 -3.08 1.17 4.86
N PHE A 87 -2.15 1.40 3.94
CA PHE A 87 -2.27 1.02 2.54
C PHE A 87 -1.37 -0.17 2.25
N VAL A 88 -1.89 -1.15 1.52
CA VAL A 88 -1.14 -2.31 1.06
C VAL A 88 -1.35 -2.47 -0.45
N GLN A 89 -0.26 -2.68 -1.16
CA GLN A 89 -0.23 -2.88 -2.60
C GLN A 89 0.77 -3.99 -2.96
N ARG A 90 0.49 -4.73 -4.01
CA ARG A 90 1.38 -5.72 -4.62
C ARG A 90 1.93 -5.21 -5.94
#